data_AF-A0A094GT29-F1
#
_entry.id   AF-A0A094GT29-F1
#
_cell.length_a   1.000
_cell.length_b   1.000
_cell.length_c   1.000
_cell.angle_alpha   90.00
_cell.angle_beta   90.00
_cell.angle_gamma   90.00
#
_symmetry.space_group_name_H-M   'P 1'
#
loop_
_entity.id
_entity.type
_entity.pdbx_description
1 polymer ?
#
loop_
_entity_poly.entity_id
_entity_poly.type
_entity_poly.pdbx_seq_one_letter_code
_entity_poly.pdbx_strand_id
1 'polypeptide(L)'
;MPTPSTAIPAIQEVRSIPTQPQLQLSKVEQAVKLVLEMFAKTLTVTELVSAINVVRNEREALIFLMIEQSKVKEAWLFSEIGLPNRS
;
A
#
# COMPACT_ATOMS: atom_id res chain seq x y z
N MET A 1 24.33 26.65 -57.50
CA MET A 1 25.36 25.65 -57.10
C MET A 1 25.64 25.83 -55.61
N PRO A 2 25.82 24.74 -54.84
CA PRO A 2 24.80 24.28 -53.90
C PRO A 2 24.88 24.90 -52.49
N THR A 3 23.70 25.02 -51.89
CA THR A 3 23.41 25.44 -50.51
C THR A 3 23.86 24.38 -49.49
N PRO A 4 24.25 24.78 -48.26
CA PRO A 4 24.53 23.80 -47.21
C PRO A 4 23.24 23.08 -46.78
N SER A 5 23.24 21.75 -46.89
CA SER A 5 22.20 20.87 -46.33
C SER A 5 22.29 20.91 -44.80
N THR A 6 21.34 21.60 -44.18
CA THR A 6 21.07 21.48 -42.74
C THR A 6 20.55 20.07 -42.47
N ALA A 7 21.37 19.24 -41.84
CA ALA A 7 20.96 17.93 -41.33
C ALA A 7 19.90 18.14 -40.23
N ILE A 8 18.68 17.67 -40.48
CA ILE A 8 17.58 17.63 -39.52
C ILE A 8 17.92 16.52 -38.52
N PRO A 9 17.99 16.78 -37.20
CA PRO A 9 18.12 15.69 -36.24
C PRO A 9 16.82 14.89 -36.22
N ALA A 10 16.93 13.58 -36.44
CA ALA A 10 15.84 12.64 -36.26
C ALA A 10 15.32 12.76 -34.83
N ILE A 11 14.06 13.20 -34.68
CA ILE A 11 13.34 13.15 -33.42
C ILE A 11 13.26 11.68 -33.05
N GLN A 12 14.06 11.25 -32.08
CA GLN A 12 13.85 9.98 -31.40
C GLN A 12 12.50 10.10 -30.71
N GLU A 13 11.51 9.43 -31.29
CA GLU A 13 10.24 9.15 -30.67
C GLU A 13 10.53 8.28 -29.44
N VAL A 14 10.80 8.93 -28.31
CA VAL A 14 10.78 8.27 -27.01
C VAL A 14 9.35 7.81 -26.85
N ARG A 15 9.11 6.53 -27.16
CA ARG A 15 7.88 5.84 -26.80
C ARG A 15 7.70 6.05 -25.31
N SER A 16 6.87 7.01 -24.95
CA SER A 16 6.27 7.11 -23.63
C SER A 16 5.49 5.82 -23.44
N ILE A 17 6.14 4.82 -22.82
CA ILE A 17 5.44 3.71 -22.21
C ILE A 17 4.41 4.41 -21.30
N PRO A 18 3.10 4.19 -21.48
CA PRO A 18 2.16 4.71 -20.52
C PRO A 18 2.53 4.02 -19.21
N THR A 19 3.19 4.74 -18.32
CA THR A 19 3.34 4.36 -16.93
C THR A 19 1.92 4.16 -16.47
N GLN A 20 1.47 2.90 -16.42
CA GLN A 20 0.20 2.56 -15.80
C GLN A 20 0.21 3.33 -14.48
N PRO A 21 -0.81 4.15 -14.18
CA PRO A 21 -0.90 4.74 -12.87
C PRO A 21 -0.86 3.56 -11.91
N GLN A 22 0.26 3.37 -11.21
CA GLN A 22 0.23 2.52 -10.03
C GLN A 22 -0.89 3.14 -9.22
N LEU A 23 -2.00 2.43 -9.12
CA LEU A 23 -3.13 2.83 -8.31
C LEU A 23 -2.55 2.98 -6.90
N GLN A 24 -2.15 4.20 -6.54
CA GLN A 24 -1.54 4.47 -5.25
C GLN A 24 -2.69 4.40 -4.28
N LEU A 25 -2.90 3.19 -3.77
CA LEU A 25 -3.86 2.90 -2.72
C LEU A 25 -3.66 3.97 -1.64
N SER A 26 -4.76 4.56 -1.19
CA SER A 26 -4.73 5.42 -0.02
C SER A 26 -4.10 4.66 1.16
N LYS A 27 -3.55 5.39 2.13
CA LYS A 27 -2.93 4.78 3.32
C LYS A 27 -3.89 3.80 4.02
N VAL A 28 -5.18 4.14 4.04
CA VAL A 28 -6.23 3.27 4.56
C VAL A 28 -6.35 2.00 3.73
N GLU A 29 -6.45 2.09 2.40
CA GLU A 29 -6.53 0.91 1.54
C GLU A 29 -5.28 0.02 1.63
N GLN A 30 -4.09 0.62 1.75
CA GLN A 30 -2.85 -0.12 1.99
C GLN A 30 -2.87 -0.86 3.33
N ALA A 31 -3.31 -0.18 4.40
CA ALA A 31 -3.43 -0.78 5.73
C ALA A 31 -4.45 -1.92 5.73
N VAL A 32 -5.63 -1.73 5.13
CA VAL A 32 -6.66 -2.76 5.00
C VAL A 32 -6.15 -3.96 4.23
N LYS A 33 -5.48 -3.74 3.09
CA LYS A 33 -4.88 -4.83 2.30
C LYS A 33 -3.89 -5.64 3.14
N LEU A 34 -3.03 -4.96 3.89
CA LEU A 34 -2.03 -5.61 4.73
C LEU A 34 -2.66 -6.36 5.92
N VAL A 35 -3.71 -5.81 6.55
CA VAL A 35 -4.50 -6.53 7.58
C VAL A 35 -5.07 -7.82 7.01
N LEU A 36 -5.64 -7.78 5.81
CA LEU A 36 -6.16 -8.98 5.15
C LEU A 36 -5.04 -10.00 4.85
N GLU A 37 -3.90 -9.54 4.34
CA GLU A 37 -2.76 -10.41 4.02
C GLU A 37 -2.20 -11.11 5.27
N MET A 38 -2.09 -10.39 6.40
CA MET A 38 -1.52 -10.91 7.63
C MET A 38 -2.49 -11.77 8.43
N PHE A 39 -3.76 -11.40 8.48
CA PHE A 39 -4.69 -11.91 9.48
C PHE A 39 -5.86 -12.72 8.92
N ALA A 40 -6.07 -12.79 7.60
CA ALA A 40 -7.20 -13.54 7.02
C ALA A 40 -7.20 -15.04 7.37
N LYS A 41 -6.03 -15.62 7.72
CA LYS A 41 -5.92 -17.02 8.17
C LYS A 41 -5.81 -17.18 9.69
N THR A 42 -5.62 -16.09 10.42
CA THR A 42 -5.30 -16.08 11.86
C THR A 42 -6.51 -15.67 12.69
N LEU A 43 -7.30 -14.72 12.17
CA LEU A 43 -8.48 -14.16 12.82
C LEU A 43 -9.76 -14.78 12.27
N THR A 44 -10.76 -14.89 13.14
CA THR A 44 -12.14 -15.15 12.73
C THR A 44 -12.70 -13.98 11.92
N VAL A 45 -13.80 -14.19 11.18
CA VAL A 45 -14.43 -13.15 10.37
C VAL A 45 -14.79 -11.91 11.20
N THR A 46 -15.30 -12.10 12.42
CA THR A 46 -15.67 -10.99 13.31
C THR A 46 -14.46 -10.20 13.77
N GLU A 47 -13.37 -10.88 14.17
CA GLU A 47 -12.12 -10.22 14.58
C GLU A 47 -11.47 -9.49 13.39
N LEU A 48 -11.52 -10.07 12.20
CA LEU A 48 -11.00 -9.45 10.98
C LEU A 48 -11.77 -8.18 10.59
N VAL A 49 -13.10 -8.19 10.71
CA VAL A 49 -13.93 -7.01 10.50
C VAL A 49 -13.60 -5.92 11.53
N SER A 50 -13.41 -6.28 12.80
CA SER A 50 -12.96 -5.34 13.83
C SER A 50 -11.61 -4.73 13.50
N ALA A 51 -10.64 -5.54 13.06
CA ALA A 51 -9.31 -5.08 12.67
C ALA A 51 -9.35 -4.11 11.48
N ILE A 52 -10.17 -4.42 10.46
CA ILE A 52 -10.40 -3.53 9.32
C ILE A 52 -11.03 -2.21 9.79
N ASN A 53 -11.97 -2.26 10.73
CA ASN A 53 -12.63 -1.06 11.24
C ASN A 53 -11.66 -0.14 12.01
N VAL A 54 -10.67 -0.71 12.71
CA VAL A 54 -9.58 0.06 13.36
C VAL A 54 -8.77 0.82 12.30
N VAL A 55 -8.26 0.13 11.29
CA VAL A 55 -7.41 0.75 10.25
C VAL A 55 -8.19 1.53 9.19
N ARG A 56 -9.51 1.66 9.34
CA ARG A 56 -10.36 2.49 8.46
C ARG A 56 -10.11 3.98 8.68
N ASN A 57 -9.65 4.37 9.86
CA ASN A 57 -9.24 5.73 10.16
C ASN A 57 -7.81 5.97 9.68
N GLU A 58 -7.57 7.13 9.07
CA GLU A 58 -6.26 7.48 8.50
C GLU A 58 -5.14 7.49 9.54
N ARG A 59 -5.42 7.93 10.77
CA ARG A 59 -4.42 7.98 11.85
C ARG A 59 -3.97 6.57 12.24
N GLU A 60 -4.91 5.68 12.45
CA GLU A 60 -4.67 4.29 12.84
C GLU A 60 -4.07 3.49 11.69
N ALA A 61 -4.49 3.74 10.44
CA ALA A 61 -3.85 3.21 9.25
C ALA A 61 -2.37 3.60 9.17
N LEU A 62 -2.05 4.86 9.46
CA LEU A 62 -0.68 5.35 9.48
C LEU A 62 0.16 4.66 10.57
N ILE A 63 -0.36 4.59 11.79
CA ILE A 63 0.32 3.89 12.89
C ILE A 63 0.57 2.44 12.51
N PHE A 64 -0.44 1.75 11.97
CA PHE A 64 -0.33 0.37 11.52
C PHE A 64 0.76 0.20 10.44
N LEU A 65 0.82 1.10 9.46
CA LEU A 65 1.83 1.05 8.39
C LEU A 65 3.25 1.38 8.89
N MET A 66 3.40 2.26 9.88
CA MET A 66 4.70 2.63 10.46
C MET A 66 5.34 1.51 11.30
N ILE A 67 4.55 0.56 11.80
CA ILE A 67 5.08 -0.58 12.55
C ILE A 67 5.67 -1.59 11.56
N GLU A 68 7.00 -1.66 11.46
CA GLU A 68 7.67 -2.59 10.53
C GLU A 68 7.66 -4.04 11.04
N GLN A 69 7.79 -4.24 12.36
CA GLN A 69 7.89 -5.57 12.96
C GLN A 69 6.51 -6.24 13.04
N SER A 70 6.35 -7.39 12.38
CA SER A 70 5.09 -8.13 12.28
C SER A 70 4.48 -8.48 13.64
N LYS A 71 5.29 -8.93 14.60
CA LYS A 71 4.84 -9.26 15.96
C LYS A 71 4.33 -8.05 16.74
N VAL A 72 4.99 -6.90 16.59
CA VAL A 72 4.57 -5.65 17.23
C VAL A 72 3.28 -5.14 16.60
N LYS A 73 3.16 -5.28 15.27
CA LYS A 73 1.97 -4.91 14.50
C LYS A 73 0.76 -5.74 14.91
N GLU A 74 0.94 -7.05 15.05
CA GLU A 74 -0.08 -7.96 15.57
C GLU A 74 -0.48 -7.59 16.99
N ALA A 75 0.50 -7.41 17.88
CA ALA A 75 0.23 -7.06 19.27
C ALA A 75 -0.53 -5.75 19.43
N TRP A 76 -0.13 -4.73 18.66
CA TRP A 76 -0.82 -3.45 18.63
C TRP A 76 -2.25 -3.61 18.12
N LEU A 77 -2.45 -4.29 17.00
CA LEU A 77 -3.78 -4.48 16.41
C LEU A 77 -4.70 -5.27 17.34
N PHE A 78 -4.18 -6.32 17.99
CA PHE A 78 -4.94 -7.14 18.95
C PHE A 78 -5.35 -6.33 20.17
N SER A 79 -4.48 -5.43 20.66
CA SER A 79 -4.83 -4.48 21.72
C SER A 79 -6.01 -3.59 21.30
N GLU A 80 -6.02 -3.07 20.07
CA GLU A 80 -7.08 -2.19 19.58
C GLU A 80 -8.43 -2.90 19.42
N ILE A 81 -8.42 -4.20 19.09
CA ILE A 81 -9.65 -5.01 18.96
C ILE A 81 -10.02 -5.79 20.23
N GLY A 82 -9.30 -5.57 21.35
CA GLY A 82 -9.59 -6.18 22.65
C GLY A 82 -9.25 -7.68 22.74
N LEU A 83 -8.32 -8.17 21.92
CA LEU A 83 -7.84 -9.55 21.95
C LEU A 83 -6.56 -9.69 22.78
N PRO A 84 -6.37 -10.84 23.47
CA PRO A 84 -5.11 -11.15 24.11
C PRO A 84 -4.01 -11.40 23.07
N ASN A 85 -2.78 -10.99 23.38
CA ASN A 85 -1.60 -11.31 22.57
C ASN A 85 -1.41 -12.82 22.44
N ARG A 86 -1.52 -13.35 21.22
CA ARG A 86 -1.28 -14.77 20.93
C ARG A 86 0.21 -14.92 20.62
N SER A 87 1.01 -15.21 21.66
CA SER A 87 2.47 -15.37 21.57
C SER A 87 2.86 -16.68 20.89
#